data_AF-A0A2U9ICQ1-F1
#
_entry.id   AF-A0A2U9ICQ1-F1
#
_cell.length_a   1.000
_cell.length_b   1.000
_cell.length_c   1.000
_cell.angle_alpha   90.00
_cell.angle_beta   90.00
_cell.angle_gamma   90.00
#
_symmetry.space_group_name_H-M   'P 1'
#
loop_
_entity.id
_entity.type
_entity.pdbx_description
1 polymer ?
#
loop_
_entity_poly.entity_id
_entity_poly.type
_entity_poly.pdbx_seq_one_letter_code
_entity_poly.pdbx_strand_id
1 'polypeptide(L)'
;MIMKLLALLVIPLLLLIVNSDVLYFYSANNFFYVTNVMQPQEYNNFNFINNNYILSSSSYTSSNNGSIIILGYMATLPPKPNTYYTINSTSFEINVPTYSKLYIIPIIYNISNSSPKLAFSNISLTFIGRSSHIFSLVNNGNALNKTFCLQLLNNFYSVNIIWCLSAPQPPPGTYYANIFMMIVVSISGANYVYFWNLSITQIIGLPPPPPQPYTYIKEYQLNQIEIVKIIDSLYS
;
A
#
# COMPACT_ATOMS: atom_id res chain seq x y z
N MET A 1 40.05 3.98 24.31
CA MET A 1 39.06 4.83 25.00
C MET A 1 38.28 5.74 24.03
N ILE A 2 38.92 6.26 22.97
CA ILE A 2 38.30 7.12 21.93
C ILE A 2 37.18 6.42 21.12
N MET A 3 37.32 5.12 20.81
CA MET A 3 36.31 4.36 20.05
C MET A 3 34.97 4.18 20.77
N LYS A 4 34.99 4.09 22.12
CA LYS A 4 33.76 4.03 22.93
C LYS A 4 33.06 5.39 22.99
N LEU A 5 33.82 6.49 22.98
CA LEU A 5 33.27 7.85 22.96
C LEU A 5 32.63 8.17 21.60
N LEU A 6 33.21 7.67 20.50
CA LEU A 6 32.64 7.81 19.16
C LEU A 6 31.32 7.04 19.02
N ALA A 7 31.28 5.78 19.47
CA ALA A 7 30.05 4.98 19.48
C ALA A 7 28.95 5.60 20.36
N LEU A 8 29.33 6.22 21.48
CA LEU A 8 28.40 6.93 22.37
C LEU A 8 27.93 8.29 21.81
N LEU A 9 28.64 8.87 20.84
CA LEU A 9 28.24 10.11 20.13
C LEU A 9 27.34 9.82 18.92
N VAL A 10 27.45 8.63 18.32
CA VAL A 10 26.60 8.18 17.20
C VAL A 10 25.19 7.84 17.67
N ILE A 11 25.02 7.34 18.90
CA ILE A 11 23.71 7.01 19.48
C ILE A 11 22.79 8.24 19.65
N PRO A 12 23.23 9.39 20.22
CA PRO A 12 22.40 10.59 20.27
C PRO A 12 22.19 11.22 18.88
N LEU A 13 23.12 11.01 17.93
CA LEU A 13 22.91 11.41 16.53
C LEU A 13 21.83 10.56 15.83
N LEU A 14 21.78 9.25 16.10
CA LEU A 14 20.71 8.34 15.65
C LEU A 14 19.36 8.66 16.31
N LEU A 15 19.38 9.11 17.57
CA LEU A 15 18.18 9.56 18.29
C LEU A 15 17.68 10.94 17.85
N LEU A 16 18.49 11.73 17.14
CA LEU A 16 18.06 12.99 16.49
C LEU A 16 17.37 12.76 15.13
N ILE A 17 17.48 11.55 14.56
CA ILE A 17 16.77 11.13 13.34
C ILE A 17 15.33 10.65 13.66
N VAL A 18 14.93 10.67 14.94
CA VAL A 18 13.67 10.11 15.46
C VAL A 18 12.40 10.83 14.97
N ASN A 19 12.53 11.92 14.20
CA ASN A 19 11.39 12.62 13.60
C ASN A 19 11.49 12.68 12.08
N SER A 20 11.89 11.59 11.42
CA SER A 20 11.91 11.55 9.96
C SER A 20 11.35 10.25 9.39
N ASP A 21 10.38 10.40 8.49
CA ASP A 21 9.47 9.32 8.10
C ASP A 21 9.86 8.60 6.79
N VAL A 22 11.08 8.78 6.26
CA VAL A 22 11.70 7.95 5.17
C VAL A 22 13.07 7.47 5.61
N LEU A 23 13.33 6.17 5.43
CA LEU A 23 14.60 5.56 5.79
C LEU A 23 15.40 5.18 4.53
N TYR A 24 16.54 5.82 4.31
CA TYR A 24 17.56 5.37 3.36
C TYR A 24 18.48 4.36 4.06
N PHE A 25 18.74 3.21 3.44
CA PHE A 25 19.64 2.19 3.97
C PHE A 25 20.75 1.85 2.97
N TYR A 26 21.98 1.86 3.47
CA TYR A 26 23.18 1.41 2.78
C TYR A 26 23.78 0.18 3.47
N SER A 27 23.73 -0.99 2.81
CA SER A 27 24.06 -2.26 3.46
C SER A 27 25.54 -2.40 3.85
N ALA A 28 26.46 -1.66 3.22
CA ALA A 28 27.88 -1.79 3.54
C ALA A 28 28.27 -1.12 4.87
N ASN A 29 27.49 -0.16 5.38
CA ASN A 29 27.87 0.65 6.54
C ASN A 29 26.77 0.84 7.59
N ASN A 30 25.57 0.26 7.43
CA ASN A 30 24.43 0.40 8.36
C ASN A 30 24.06 1.86 8.72
N PHE A 31 24.31 2.81 7.82
CA PHE A 31 23.90 4.20 8.03
C PHE A 31 22.48 4.42 7.51
N PHE A 32 21.67 5.12 8.32
CA PHE A 32 20.35 5.60 7.93
C PHE A 32 20.41 7.09 7.61
N TYR A 33 19.92 7.47 6.43
CA TYR A 33 19.78 8.87 6.02
C TYR A 33 18.34 9.16 5.60
N VAL A 34 18.04 10.44 5.45
CA VAL A 34 16.72 10.91 5.02
C VAL A 34 16.87 11.51 3.64
N THR A 35 16.31 10.86 2.64
CA THR A 35 16.23 11.39 1.28
C THR A 35 15.06 10.75 0.57
N ASN A 36 14.31 11.56 -0.18
CA ASN A 36 13.08 11.16 -0.82
C ASN A 36 13.29 11.09 -2.34
N VAL A 37 13.08 9.91 -2.91
CA VAL A 37 13.27 9.65 -4.35
C VAL A 37 11.98 9.27 -5.05
N MET A 38 10.94 8.95 -4.28
CA MET A 38 9.60 8.77 -4.79
C MET A 38 8.88 10.12 -4.71
N GLN A 39 7.86 10.36 -5.54
CA GLN A 39 6.94 11.49 -5.35
C GLN A 39 5.56 11.05 -5.79
N PRO A 40 4.72 10.55 -4.87
CA PRO A 40 3.33 10.26 -5.14
C PRO A 40 2.52 11.56 -5.21
N GLN A 41 1.49 11.55 -6.04
CA GLN A 41 0.53 12.64 -6.13
C GLN A 41 -0.79 12.25 -5.48
N GLU A 42 -1.38 13.16 -4.70
CA GLU A 42 -2.68 12.98 -4.09
C GLU A 42 -3.78 13.02 -5.15
N TYR A 43 -4.76 12.13 -5.02
CA TYR A 43 -5.90 12.05 -5.91
C TYR A 43 -7.17 11.82 -5.11
N ASN A 44 -8.22 12.54 -5.48
CA ASN A 44 -9.58 12.26 -5.07
C ASN A 44 -10.41 11.95 -6.31
N ASN A 45 -11.06 10.80 -6.32
CA ASN A 45 -11.86 10.35 -7.45
C ASN A 45 -13.20 9.81 -6.99
N PHE A 46 -14.24 10.09 -7.77
CA PHE A 46 -15.59 9.61 -7.56
C PHE A 46 -16.08 8.96 -8.85
N ASN A 47 -16.38 7.67 -8.78
CA ASN A 47 -16.82 6.90 -9.94
C ASN A 47 -18.11 6.15 -9.63
N PHE A 48 -19.00 6.10 -10.63
CA PHE A 48 -20.17 5.23 -10.62
C PHE A 48 -19.91 4.03 -11.52
N ILE A 49 -19.81 2.82 -10.94
CA ILE A 49 -19.45 1.60 -11.67
C ILE A 49 -20.43 0.49 -11.32
N ASN A 50 -21.21 0.01 -12.30
CA ASN A 50 -22.09 -1.15 -12.15
C ASN A 50 -23.03 -1.08 -10.93
N ASN A 51 -23.70 0.06 -10.73
CA ASN A 51 -24.55 0.37 -9.55
C ASN A 51 -23.80 0.50 -8.21
N ASN A 52 -22.48 0.55 -8.23
CA ASN A 52 -21.66 0.90 -7.08
C ASN A 52 -21.27 2.37 -7.14
N TYR A 53 -21.47 3.08 -6.04
CA TYR A 53 -20.86 4.38 -5.80
C TYR A 53 -19.48 4.15 -5.18
N ILE A 54 -18.42 4.44 -5.92
CA ILE A 54 -17.04 4.28 -5.46
C ILE A 54 -16.41 5.65 -5.26
N LEU A 55 -16.00 5.93 -4.03
CA LEU A 55 -15.15 7.04 -3.65
C LEU A 55 -13.75 6.48 -3.41
N SER A 56 -12.74 7.07 -4.02
CA SER A 56 -11.35 6.70 -3.78
C SER A 56 -10.51 7.95 -3.56
N SER A 57 -9.63 7.90 -2.56
CA SER A 57 -8.73 8.97 -2.21
C SER A 57 -7.33 8.42 -1.91
N SER A 58 -6.32 9.22 -2.16
CA SER A 58 -4.95 8.98 -1.72
C SER A 58 -4.39 10.25 -1.07
N SER A 59 -3.59 10.05 -0.03
CA SER A 59 -2.96 11.11 0.74
C SER A 59 -1.55 10.71 1.11
N TYR A 60 -0.63 11.67 1.15
CA TYR A 60 0.78 11.42 1.40
C TYR A 60 1.37 12.43 2.37
N THR A 61 2.25 11.95 3.24
CA THR A 61 3.07 12.81 4.10
C THR A 61 4.24 13.42 3.31
N SER A 62 4.98 14.35 3.91
CA SER A 62 6.24 14.86 3.34
C SER A 62 7.30 13.79 3.08
N SER A 63 7.15 12.62 3.70
CA SER A 63 7.99 11.45 3.53
C SER A 63 7.46 10.47 2.49
N ASN A 64 6.31 10.74 1.88
CA ASN A 64 5.62 9.83 0.96
C ASN A 64 5.16 8.51 1.57
N ASN A 65 5.14 8.40 2.90
CA ASN A 65 4.25 7.44 3.52
C ASN A 65 2.83 7.81 3.13
N GLY A 66 2.09 6.81 2.66
CA GLY A 66 0.86 7.00 1.90
C GLY A 66 -0.30 6.26 2.52
N SER A 67 -1.47 6.89 2.48
CA SER A 67 -2.74 6.23 2.78
C SER A 67 -3.63 6.27 1.54
N ILE A 68 -4.11 5.10 1.14
CA ILE A 68 -5.02 4.91 0.01
C ILE A 68 -6.32 4.39 0.58
N ILE A 69 -7.40 5.14 0.39
CA ILE A 69 -8.70 4.85 0.97
C ILE A 69 -9.71 4.70 -0.16
N ILE A 70 -10.34 3.54 -0.25
CA ILE A 70 -11.39 3.22 -1.21
C ILE A 70 -12.65 2.87 -0.42
N LEU A 71 -13.73 3.55 -0.74
CA LEU A 71 -15.03 3.38 -0.12
C LEU A 71 -16.06 3.12 -1.22
N GLY A 72 -16.63 1.93 -1.20
CA GLY A 72 -17.68 1.53 -2.13
C GLY A 72 -19.02 1.32 -1.43
N TYR A 73 -20.07 1.76 -2.10
CA TYR A 73 -21.46 1.54 -1.69
C TYR A 73 -22.21 0.82 -2.79
N MET A 74 -22.84 -0.30 -2.44
CA MET A 74 -23.74 -1.02 -3.33
C MET A 74 -25.16 -0.96 -2.80
N ALA A 75 -26.06 -0.36 -3.58
CA ALA A 75 -27.49 -0.42 -3.28
C ALA A 75 -28.00 -1.86 -3.48
N THR A 76 -28.82 -2.35 -2.56
CA THR A 76 -29.59 -3.61 -2.71
C THR A 76 -30.72 -3.41 -3.72
N LEU A 77 -30.40 -3.22 -4.99
CA LEU A 77 -31.33 -3.53 -6.07
C LEU A 77 -30.96 -4.92 -6.58
N PRO A 78 -31.93 -5.80 -6.89
CA PRO A 78 -31.67 -7.21 -7.11
C PRO A 78 -30.74 -7.35 -8.32
N PRO A 79 -29.48 -7.82 -8.19
CA PRO A 79 -28.67 -8.08 -9.34
C PRO A 79 -28.85 -9.53 -9.76
N LYS A 80 -28.70 -9.79 -11.07
CA LYS A 80 -28.67 -11.13 -11.64
C LYS A 80 -27.80 -12.06 -10.77
N PRO A 81 -28.29 -13.25 -10.38
CA PRO A 81 -27.47 -14.21 -9.65
C PRO A 81 -26.19 -14.52 -10.44
N ASN A 82 -25.08 -14.67 -9.72
CA ASN A 82 -23.77 -15.14 -10.20
C ASN A 82 -22.83 -14.14 -10.91
N THR A 83 -22.98 -12.83 -10.71
CA THR A 83 -22.02 -11.85 -11.27
C THR A 83 -21.00 -11.41 -10.22
N TYR A 84 -19.71 -11.73 -10.40
CA TYR A 84 -18.63 -11.16 -9.59
C TYR A 84 -18.38 -9.72 -10.03
N TYR A 85 -18.39 -8.78 -9.09
CA TYR A 85 -18.08 -7.38 -9.36
C TYR A 85 -16.59 -7.13 -9.18
N THR A 86 -15.88 -6.99 -10.30
CA THR A 86 -14.51 -6.46 -10.31
C THR A 86 -14.58 -4.94 -10.38
N ILE A 87 -14.05 -4.28 -9.38
CA ILE A 87 -13.98 -2.81 -9.30
C ILE A 87 -12.54 -2.40 -9.55
N ASN A 88 -12.36 -1.48 -10.50
CA ASN A 88 -11.08 -0.84 -10.80
C ASN A 88 -11.17 0.62 -10.36
N SER A 89 -10.41 0.98 -9.34
CA SER A 89 -10.28 2.35 -8.85
C SER A 89 -8.84 2.82 -9.08
N THR A 90 -8.66 3.85 -9.88
CA THR A 90 -7.40 4.60 -9.93
C THR A 90 -7.23 5.33 -8.61
N SER A 91 -6.07 5.18 -7.98
CA SER A 91 -5.87 5.76 -6.65
C SER A 91 -4.82 6.85 -6.60
N PHE A 92 -3.74 6.78 -7.38
CA PHE A 92 -2.69 7.80 -7.39
C PHE A 92 -1.67 7.57 -8.51
N GLU A 93 -0.74 8.51 -8.63
CA GLU A 93 0.39 8.46 -9.54
C GLU A 93 1.69 8.60 -8.77
N ILE A 94 2.76 7.98 -9.27
CA ILE A 94 4.09 8.02 -8.64
C ILE A 94 5.14 8.45 -9.65
N ASN A 95 5.98 9.39 -9.25
CA ASN A 95 7.25 9.63 -9.89
C ASN A 95 8.35 8.86 -9.16
N VAL A 96 9.18 8.15 -9.91
CA VAL A 96 10.27 7.30 -9.39
C VAL A 96 11.45 7.31 -10.37
N PRO A 97 12.70 7.13 -9.92
CA PRO A 97 13.84 7.14 -10.83
C PRO A 97 13.82 5.91 -11.76
N THR A 98 14.05 6.13 -13.05
CA THR A 98 14.23 5.04 -14.03
C THR A 98 15.39 4.11 -13.65
N TYR A 99 15.28 2.86 -14.09
CA TYR A 99 16.23 1.78 -13.84
C TYR A 99 16.43 1.38 -12.37
N SER A 100 15.58 1.88 -11.46
CA SER A 100 15.49 1.40 -10.09
C SER A 100 14.64 0.13 -9.98
N LYS A 101 14.81 -0.62 -8.89
CA LYS A 101 13.93 -1.76 -8.54
C LYS A 101 12.93 -1.31 -7.48
N LEU A 102 11.65 -1.55 -7.72
CA LEU A 102 10.59 -1.35 -6.75
C LEU A 102 10.22 -2.69 -6.13
N TYR A 103 10.29 -2.78 -4.80
CA TYR A 103 9.77 -3.89 -4.04
C TYR A 103 8.50 -3.47 -3.31
N ILE A 104 7.47 -4.32 -3.38
CA ILE A 104 6.23 -4.17 -2.64
C ILE A 104 6.15 -5.35 -1.68
N ILE A 105 6.18 -5.07 -0.39
CA ILE A 105 6.28 -6.08 0.67
C ILE A 105 5.06 -5.91 1.58
N PRO A 106 4.00 -6.70 1.40
CA PRO A 106 2.90 -6.72 2.33
C PRO A 106 3.38 -7.27 3.68
N ILE A 107 3.09 -6.56 4.77
CA ILE A 107 3.54 -6.93 6.12
C ILE A 107 2.36 -7.39 6.97
N ILE A 108 1.25 -6.64 6.93
CA ILE A 108 0.07 -6.91 7.75
C ILE A 108 -1.16 -6.92 6.86
N TYR A 109 -1.97 -7.97 7.04
CA TYR A 109 -3.30 -8.08 6.45
C TYR A 109 -4.33 -8.08 7.58
N ASN A 110 -5.26 -7.14 7.54
CA ASN A 110 -6.45 -7.15 8.38
C ASN A 110 -7.67 -7.05 7.46
N ILE A 111 -8.21 -8.21 7.10
CA ILE A 111 -9.28 -8.34 6.11
C ILE A 111 -10.46 -9.06 6.77
N SER A 112 -11.65 -8.48 6.65
CA SER A 112 -12.90 -9.10 7.09
C SER A 112 -13.11 -10.47 6.43
N ASN A 113 -13.73 -11.38 7.18
CA ASN A 113 -14.06 -12.72 6.68
C ASN A 113 -15.50 -12.76 6.17
N SER A 114 -15.75 -13.58 5.16
CA SER A 114 -17.12 -13.91 4.71
C SER A 114 -17.37 -15.42 4.73
N SER A 115 -16.88 -16.12 5.77
CA SER A 115 -16.82 -17.60 5.86
C SER A 115 -15.98 -18.24 4.74
N PRO A 116 -15.48 -19.48 4.90
CA PRO A 116 -14.16 -19.79 5.46
C PRO A 116 -12.95 -19.03 4.84
N LYS A 117 -13.18 -18.18 3.84
CA LYS A 117 -12.24 -17.32 3.14
C LYS A 117 -12.42 -15.85 3.55
N LEU A 118 -11.46 -15.03 3.14
CA LEU A 118 -11.57 -13.57 3.22
C LEU A 118 -12.76 -13.07 2.39
N ALA A 119 -13.35 -11.95 2.81
CA ALA A 119 -14.48 -11.32 2.14
C ALA A 119 -14.16 -10.84 0.71
N PHE A 120 -12.88 -10.58 0.43
CA PHE A 120 -12.38 -10.17 -0.87
C PHE A 120 -11.69 -11.35 -1.53
N SER A 121 -12.13 -11.73 -2.73
CA SER A 121 -11.51 -12.83 -3.48
C SER A 121 -10.19 -12.37 -4.06
N ASN A 122 -10.17 -11.18 -4.67
CA ASN A 122 -8.95 -10.57 -5.19
C ASN A 122 -8.81 -9.13 -4.71
N ILE A 123 -7.57 -8.75 -4.43
CA ILE A 123 -7.11 -7.36 -4.25
C ILE A 123 -5.76 -7.29 -4.95
N SER A 124 -5.60 -6.37 -5.88
CA SER A 124 -4.37 -6.22 -6.67
C SER A 124 -4.00 -4.76 -6.88
N LEU A 125 -2.70 -4.47 -6.88
CA LEU A 125 -2.15 -3.21 -7.36
C LEU A 125 -1.74 -3.37 -8.83
N THR A 126 -2.17 -2.45 -9.68
CA THR A 126 -1.81 -2.42 -11.10
C THR A 126 -1.00 -1.17 -11.36
N PHE A 127 0.28 -1.35 -11.69
CA PHE A 127 1.19 -0.27 -12.06
C PHE A 127 1.17 -0.13 -13.58
N ILE A 128 0.78 1.04 -14.06
CA ILE A 128 0.60 1.35 -15.47
C ILE A 128 1.67 2.36 -15.88
N GLY A 129 2.64 1.89 -16.68
CA GLY A 129 3.65 2.72 -17.34
C GLY A 129 3.65 2.43 -18.84
N ARG A 130 4.82 2.14 -19.44
CA ARG A 130 4.90 1.57 -20.80
C ARG A 130 4.22 0.21 -20.92
N SER A 131 4.29 -0.57 -19.86
CA SER A 131 3.62 -1.86 -19.69
C SER A 131 2.82 -1.83 -18.38
N SER A 132 1.76 -2.64 -18.34
CA SER A 132 0.97 -2.84 -17.13
C SER A 132 1.53 -4.03 -16.34
N HIS A 133 1.71 -3.84 -15.04
CA HIS A 133 2.15 -4.88 -14.11
C HIS A 133 1.14 -5.04 -12.98
N ILE A 134 0.70 -6.27 -12.74
CA ILE A 134 -0.33 -6.59 -11.74
C ILE A 134 0.31 -7.34 -10.58
N PHE A 135 0.14 -6.84 -9.37
CA PHE A 135 0.58 -7.44 -8.12
C PHE A 135 -0.64 -7.83 -7.30
N SER A 136 -0.98 -9.13 -7.31
CA SER A 136 -2.10 -9.64 -6.52
C SER A 136 -1.71 -9.76 -5.05
N LEU A 137 -2.28 -8.92 -4.20
CA LEU A 137 -2.11 -8.94 -2.75
C LEU A 137 -3.00 -9.99 -2.07
N VAL A 138 -4.17 -10.26 -2.66
CA VAL A 138 -5.13 -11.30 -2.26
C VAL A 138 -5.56 -12.03 -3.53
N ASN A 139 -5.63 -13.37 -3.48
CA ASN A 139 -6.08 -14.20 -4.58
C ASN A 139 -6.96 -15.36 -4.07
N ASN A 140 -8.10 -15.58 -4.70
CA ASN A 140 -9.09 -16.61 -4.33
C ASN A 140 -9.50 -16.59 -2.84
N GLY A 141 -9.47 -15.41 -2.21
CA GLY A 141 -9.82 -15.22 -0.80
C GLY A 141 -8.70 -15.51 0.18
N ASN A 142 -7.45 -15.58 -0.30
CA ASN A 142 -6.25 -15.80 0.51
C ASN A 142 -5.26 -14.64 0.33
N ALA A 143 -4.71 -14.13 1.43
CA ALA A 143 -3.64 -13.15 1.40
C ALA A 143 -2.35 -13.77 0.82
N LEU A 144 -1.75 -13.10 -0.16
CA LEU A 144 -0.50 -13.51 -0.78
C LEU A 144 0.66 -12.84 -0.04
N ASN A 145 1.10 -13.49 1.05
CA ASN A 145 2.22 -13.03 1.88
C ASN A 145 3.58 -13.28 1.19
N LYS A 146 3.84 -12.54 0.12
CA LYS A 146 5.10 -12.59 -0.63
C LYS A 146 5.52 -11.20 -1.09
N THR A 147 6.83 -11.04 -1.30
CA THR A 147 7.38 -9.82 -1.89
C THR A 147 7.17 -9.81 -3.41
N PHE A 148 6.77 -8.66 -3.93
CA PHE A 148 6.71 -8.39 -5.37
C PHE A 148 7.87 -7.48 -5.77
N CYS A 149 8.39 -7.67 -6.97
CA CYS A 149 9.48 -6.87 -7.51
C CYS A 149 9.13 -6.39 -8.92
N LEU A 150 9.43 -5.13 -9.21
CA LEU A 150 9.28 -4.50 -10.51
C LEU A 150 10.57 -3.75 -10.86
N GLN A 151 11.13 -4.04 -12.03
CA GLN A 151 12.13 -3.17 -12.62
C GLN A 151 11.42 -1.93 -13.19
N LEU A 152 11.72 -0.75 -12.66
CA LEU A 152 11.13 0.50 -13.11
C LEU A 152 11.82 0.97 -14.39
N LEU A 153 11.07 1.03 -15.49
CA LEU A 153 11.54 1.44 -16.82
C LEU A 153 11.01 2.81 -17.24
N ASN A 154 10.18 3.41 -16.39
CA ASN A 154 9.55 4.71 -16.58
C ASN A 154 9.76 5.57 -15.36
N ASN A 155 9.78 6.89 -15.56
CA ASN A 155 9.85 7.82 -14.43
C ASN A 155 8.49 8.01 -13.75
N PHE A 156 7.42 7.57 -14.39
CA PHE A 156 6.04 7.82 -14.00
C PHE A 156 5.21 6.55 -14.13
N TYR A 157 4.41 6.25 -13.11
CA TYR A 157 3.44 5.17 -13.11
C TYR A 157 2.12 5.64 -12.50
N SER A 158 1.02 5.32 -13.15
CA SER A 158 -0.29 5.36 -12.52
C SER A 158 -0.50 4.06 -11.73
N VAL A 159 -0.99 4.16 -10.51
CA VAL A 159 -1.27 3.01 -9.65
C VAL A 159 -2.78 2.88 -9.46
N ASN A 160 -3.30 1.78 -9.97
CA ASN A 160 -4.70 1.40 -9.82
C ASN A 160 -4.83 0.28 -8.80
N ILE A 161 -5.95 0.26 -8.08
CA ILE A 161 -6.33 -0.88 -7.25
C ILE A 161 -7.53 -1.56 -7.88
N ILE A 162 -7.39 -2.87 -8.07
CA ILE A 162 -8.43 -3.74 -8.59
C ILE A 162 -8.82 -4.71 -7.49
N TRP A 163 -10.11 -4.83 -7.21
CA TRP A 163 -10.59 -5.76 -6.19
C TRP A 163 -11.96 -6.34 -6.55
N CYS A 164 -12.27 -7.50 -5.96
CA CYS A 164 -13.58 -8.12 -6.05
C CYS A 164 -13.92 -8.89 -4.78
N LEU A 165 -15.21 -9.02 -4.49
CA LEU A 165 -15.71 -9.76 -3.33
C LEU A 165 -15.69 -11.27 -3.61
N SER A 166 -15.58 -12.05 -2.55
CA SER A 166 -15.58 -13.53 -2.63
C SER A 166 -16.94 -14.11 -2.97
N ALA A 167 -18.02 -13.41 -2.63
CA ALA A 167 -19.38 -13.79 -2.99
C ALA A 167 -19.88 -12.92 -4.15
N PRO A 168 -20.50 -13.50 -5.19
CA PRO A 168 -21.23 -12.73 -6.22
C PRO A 168 -22.37 -11.88 -5.64
N GLN A 169 -22.94 -12.34 -4.52
CA GLN A 169 -23.96 -11.64 -3.74
C GLN A 169 -23.62 -11.78 -2.25
N PRO A 170 -22.75 -10.91 -1.71
CA PRO A 170 -22.47 -10.90 -0.28
C PRO A 170 -23.73 -10.48 0.48
N PRO A 171 -23.98 -11.02 1.68
CA PRO A 171 -25.07 -10.54 2.52
C PRO A 171 -24.88 -9.05 2.85
N PRO A 172 -25.98 -8.32 3.12
CA PRO A 172 -25.89 -6.94 3.60
C PRO A 172 -24.93 -6.81 4.77
N GLY A 173 -24.11 -5.76 4.76
CA GLY A 173 -23.07 -5.57 5.76
C GLY A 173 -21.95 -4.67 5.28
N THR A 174 -20.92 -4.56 6.12
CA THR A 174 -19.70 -3.81 5.85
C THR A 174 -18.51 -4.76 5.81
N TYR A 175 -17.82 -4.76 4.69
CA TYR A 175 -16.61 -5.55 4.45
C TYR A 175 -15.42 -4.62 4.35
N TYR A 176 -14.32 -4.97 4.99
CA TYR A 176 -13.11 -4.17 4.98
C TYR A 176 -11.87 -5.00 4.65
N ALA A 177 -10.88 -4.35 4.07
CA ALA A 177 -9.54 -4.86 3.86
C ALA A 177 -8.53 -3.74 4.13
N ASN A 178 -7.69 -3.94 5.14
CA ASN A 178 -6.57 -3.07 5.46
C ASN A 178 -5.27 -3.84 5.22
N ILE A 179 -4.44 -3.35 4.31
CA ILE A 179 -3.16 -3.97 3.95
C ILE A 179 -2.05 -2.94 4.17
N PHE A 180 -1.18 -3.24 5.13
CA PHE A 180 0.01 -2.44 5.39
C PHE A 180 1.19 -3.01 4.62
N MET A 181 1.87 -2.15 3.87
CA MET A 181 2.94 -2.53 2.96
C MET A 181 4.18 -1.67 3.19
N MET A 182 5.35 -2.30 3.11
CA MET A 182 6.61 -1.61 2.94
C MET A 182 6.96 -1.56 1.46
N ILE A 183 7.30 -0.36 1.01
CA ILE A 183 7.69 -0.07 -0.36
C ILE A 183 9.18 0.26 -0.33
N VAL A 184 9.97 -0.47 -1.10
CA VAL A 184 11.41 -0.22 -1.20
C VAL A 184 11.76 0.14 -2.63
N VAL A 185 12.32 1.33 -2.83
CA VAL A 185 12.93 1.72 -4.10
C VAL A 185 14.43 1.50 -3.96
N SER A 186 14.99 0.57 -4.74
CA SER A 186 16.42 0.26 -4.74
C SER A 186 17.11 0.93 -5.94
N ILE A 187 18.08 1.80 -5.66
CA ILE A 187 18.85 2.55 -6.67
C ILE A 187 20.32 2.30 -6.42
N SER A 188 21.00 1.63 -7.36
CA SER A 188 22.45 1.40 -7.31
C SER A 188 22.96 0.84 -5.95
N GLY A 189 22.19 -0.07 -5.34
CA GLY A 189 22.51 -0.70 -4.06
C GLY A 189 22.04 0.05 -2.81
N ALA A 190 21.47 1.25 -2.96
CA ALA A 190 20.80 1.96 -1.89
C ALA A 190 19.31 1.65 -1.84
N ASN A 191 18.76 1.43 -0.64
CA ASN A 191 17.35 1.12 -0.42
C ASN A 191 16.62 2.29 0.24
N TYR A 192 15.58 2.79 -0.41
CA TYR A 192 14.73 3.87 0.10
C TYR A 192 13.40 3.27 0.52
N VAL A 193 13.07 3.38 1.80
CA VAL A 193 11.95 2.68 2.43
C VAL A 193 10.80 3.63 2.73
N TYR A 194 9.61 3.25 2.29
CA TYR A 194 8.35 3.95 2.50
C TYR A 194 7.28 2.97 3.02
N PHE A 195 6.23 3.50 3.62
CA PHE A 195 5.13 2.71 4.17
C PHE A 195 3.79 3.16 3.61
N TRP A 196 3.06 2.21 3.04
CA TRP A 196 1.74 2.44 2.44
C TRP A 196 0.67 1.64 3.16
N ASN A 197 -0.46 2.30 3.43
CA ASN A 197 -1.67 1.68 3.96
C ASN A 197 -2.75 1.69 2.88
N LEU A 198 -3.20 0.51 2.46
CA LEU A 198 -4.36 0.35 1.59
C LEU A 198 -5.56 -0.04 2.43
N SER A 199 -6.60 0.81 2.43
CA SER A 199 -7.87 0.58 3.12
C SER A 199 -9.00 0.54 2.10
N ILE A 200 -9.65 -0.61 1.95
CA ILE A 200 -10.86 -0.80 1.15
C ILE A 200 -12.02 -1.07 2.11
N THR A 201 -13.10 -0.31 1.99
CA THR A 201 -14.36 -0.55 2.69
C THR A 201 -15.50 -0.64 1.69
N GLN A 202 -16.29 -1.71 1.75
CA GLN A 202 -17.45 -1.93 0.91
C GLN A 202 -18.69 -2.11 1.78
N ILE A 203 -19.71 -1.28 1.54
CA ILE A 203 -20.98 -1.29 2.27
C ILE A 203 -22.09 -1.78 1.32
N ILE A 204 -22.87 -2.77 1.77
CA ILE A 204 -23.93 -3.40 0.99
C ILE A 204 -25.25 -3.34 1.76
N GLY A 205 -26.30 -2.84 1.10
CA GLY A 205 -27.68 -2.98 1.57
C GLY A 205 -28.13 -2.09 2.72
N LEU A 206 -27.31 -1.12 3.09
CA LEU A 206 -27.70 0.01 3.94
C LEU A 206 -27.78 1.27 3.07
N PRO A 207 -28.62 2.27 3.41
CA PRO A 207 -28.48 3.58 2.80
C PRO A 207 -27.03 4.07 3.02
N PRO A 208 -26.38 4.67 2.01
CA PRO A 208 -25.00 5.10 2.15
C PRO A 208 -24.90 6.06 3.34
N PRO A 209 -24.07 5.79 4.37
CA PRO A 209 -23.75 6.80 5.38
C PRO A 209 -23.23 8.06 4.68
N PRO A 210 -23.49 9.26 5.23
CA PRO A 210 -22.95 10.50 4.68
C PRO A 210 -21.43 10.39 4.54
N PRO A 211 -20.84 10.95 3.47
CA PRO A 211 -19.41 10.89 3.25
C PRO A 211 -18.70 11.50 4.45
N GLN A 212 -17.97 10.67 5.20
CA GLN A 212 -17.08 11.17 6.24
C GLN A 212 -15.70 11.41 5.63
N PRO A 213 -15.01 12.49 6.01
CA PRO A 213 -13.61 12.67 5.65
C PRO A 213 -12.80 11.61 6.40
N TYR A 214 -12.47 10.51 5.73
CA TYR A 214 -11.59 9.50 6.30
C TYR A 214 -10.15 9.96 6.08
N THR A 215 -9.58 10.62 7.08
CA THR A 215 -8.15 10.95 7.11
C THR A 215 -7.52 10.15 8.24
N TYR A 216 -6.97 8.99 7.92
CA TYR A 216 -6.12 8.26 8.86
C TYR A 216 -4.81 7.91 8.17
N ILE A 217 -3.93 8.89 8.06
CA ILE A 217 -2.51 8.60 8.02
C ILE A 217 -2.14 8.21 9.44
N LYS A 218 -2.04 6.90 9.71
CA LYS A 218 -1.33 6.43 10.88
C LYS A 218 0.10 6.17 10.42
N GLU A 219 1.03 7.03 10.83
CA GLU A 219 2.45 6.74 10.69
C GLU A 219 2.73 5.41 11.38
N TYR A 220 3.13 4.43 10.58
CA TYR A 220 3.50 3.13 11.08
C TYR A 220 5.02 3.06 11.00
N GLN A 221 5.67 3.18 12.15
CA GLN A 221 7.11 3.01 12.25
C GLN A 221 7.37 1.55 12.65
N LEU A 222 7.82 0.74 11.70
CA LEU A 222 8.43 -0.55 12.04
C LEU A 222 9.73 -0.31 12.81
N ASN A 223 10.11 -1.28 13.64
CA ASN A 223 11.41 -1.24 14.29
C ASN A 223 12.51 -1.30 13.21
N GLN A 224 13.54 -0.45 13.33
CA GLN A 224 14.69 -0.42 12.42
C GLN A 224 15.33 -1.81 12.22
N ILE A 225 15.40 -2.64 13.26
CA ILE A 225 15.94 -4.00 13.17
C ILE A 225 15.09 -4.88 12.24
N GLU A 226 13.77 -4.74 12.27
CA GLU A 226 12.86 -5.49 11.41
C GLU A 226 12.99 -5.04 9.96
N ILE A 227 13.13 -3.72 9.73
CA ILE A 227 13.38 -3.16 8.40
C ILE A 227 14.67 -3.74 7.80
N VAL A 228 15.77 -3.77 8.57
CA VAL A 228 17.04 -4.34 8.11
C VAL A 228 16.90 -5.81 7.73
N LYS A 229 16.27 -6.62 8.59
CA LYS A 229 16.04 -8.04 8.31
C LYS A 229 15.25 -8.26 7.02
N ILE A 230 14.23 -7.44 6.79
CA ILE A 230 13.44 -7.53 5.56
C ILE A 230 14.28 -7.13 4.35
N ILE A 231 15.05 -6.03 4.42
CA ILE A 231 15.89 -5.58 3.30
C ILE A 231 16.96 -6.61 2.96
N ASP A 232 17.65 -7.18 3.95
CA ASP A 232 18.69 -8.20 3.72
C ASP A 232 18.11 -9.44 3.02
N SER A 233 16.87 -9.81 3.37
CA SER A 233 16.16 -10.93 2.72
C SER A 233 15.84 -10.69 1.23
N LEU A 234 15.88 -9.44 0.74
CA LEU A 234 15.63 -9.13 -0.67
C LEU A 234 16.80 -9.53 -1.59
N TYR A 235 17.99 -9.73 -1.02
CA TYR A 235 19.23 -10.02 -1.75
C TYR A 235 19.82 -11.41 -1.44
N SER A 236 19.14 -12.16 -0.57
CA SER A 236 19.47 -13.54 -0.20
C SER A 236 18.89 -14.53 -1.21
#